data_AF-A0A2P6PQ53-F1
#
_entry.id   AF-A0A2P6PQ53-F1
#
_cell.length_a   1.000
_cell.length_b   1.000
_cell.length_c   1.000
_cell.angle_alpha   90.00
_cell.angle_beta   90.00
_cell.angle_gamma   90.00
#
_symmetry.space_group_name_H-M   'P 1'
#
loop_
_entity.id
_entity.type
_entity.pdbx_description
1 polymer ?
#
loop_
_entity_poly.entity_id
_entity_poly.type
_entity_poly.pdbx_seq_one_letter_code
_entity_poly.pdbx_strand_id
1 'polypeptide(L)'
;MSGVSTAAYLARRAAQKERVRILYRKALKDTLNWAVHRHLFYQDADALRQRFETNKHVEDLDTIDRLIANAEATYDKWRHPDPYVVPWAPGGSKFHRNPTPPAGIEIVYDYGREDN
;
A
#
# COMPACT_ATOMS: atom_id res chain seq x y z
N MET A 1 -13.03 1.02 -36.52
CA MET A 1 -12.34 2.09 -35.75
C MET A 1 -12.98 2.39 -34.39
N SER A 2 -14.20 1.97 -34.07
CA SER A 2 -14.89 2.29 -32.80
C SER A 2 -14.51 1.42 -31.59
N GLY A 3 -14.19 0.13 -31.78
CA GLY A 3 -13.89 -0.79 -30.67
C GLY A 3 -12.63 -0.46 -29.86
N VAL A 4 -11.63 0.15 -30.51
CA VAL A 4 -10.36 0.54 -29.86
C VAL A 4 -10.60 1.67 -28.84
N SER A 5 -11.53 2.60 -29.12
CA SER A 5 -11.86 3.72 -28.24
C SER A 5 -12.55 3.25 -26.95
N THR A 6 -13.44 2.24 -27.03
CA THR A 6 -14.16 1.71 -25.86
C THR A 6 -13.24 0.90 -24.95
N ALA A 7 -12.37 0.07 -25.52
CA ALA A 7 -11.39 -0.70 -24.75
C ALA A 7 -10.43 0.21 -23.98
N ALA A 8 -9.92 1.26 -24.63
CA ALA A 8 -9.05 2.25 -24.00
C ALA A 8 -9.74 3.00 -22.85
N TYR A 9 -11.00 3.40 -23.04
CA TYR A 9 -11.79 4.05 -22.00
C TYR A 9 -11.96 3.14 -20.75
N LEU A 10 -12.33 1.88 -20.96
CA LEU A 10 -12.52 0.93 -19.86
C LEU A 10 -11.21 0.63 -19.12
N ALA A 11 -10.10 0.49 -19.85
CA ALA A 11 -8.77 0.31 -19.25
C ALA A 11 -8.37 1.52 -18.40
N ARG A 12 -8.57 2.75 -18.89
CA ARG A 12 -8.30 3.98 -18.13
C ARG A 12 -9.15 4.05 -16.87
N ARG A 13 -10.45 3.76 -16.96
CA ARG A 13 -11.34 3.70 -15.79
C ARG A 13 -10.91 2.65 -14.76
N ALA A 14 -10.49 1.47 -15.22
CA ALA A 14 -9.99 0.41 -14.34
C ALA A 14 -8.72 0.86 -13.59
N ALA A 15 -7.77 1.47 -14.30
CA ALA A 15 -6.54 2.00 -13.71
C ALA A 15 -6.81 3.13 -12.70
N GLN A 16 -7.71 4.08 -13.02
CA GLN A 16 -8.13 5.13 -12.10
C GLN A 16 -8.73 4.54 -10.82
N LYS A 17 -9.62 3.56 -10.94
CA LYS A 17 -10.24 2.87 -9.80
C LYS A 17 -9.20 2.16 -8.93
N GLU A 18 -8.23 1.51 -9.55
CA GLU A 18 -7.12 0.87 -8.84
C GLU A 18 -6.26 1.88 -8.09
N ARG A 19 -5.82 2.96 -8.74
CA ARG A 19 -5.04 4.04 -8.14
C ARG A 19 -5.73 4.65 -6.93
N VAL A 20 -7.02 4.97 -7.05
CA VAL A 20 -7.83 5.51 -5.94
C VAL A 20 -7.90 4.54 -4.76
N ARG A 21 -8.10 3.24 -5.03
CA ARG A 21 -8.15 2.21 -3.96
C ARG A 21 -6.80 2.05 -3.25
N ILE A 22 -5.71 2.06 -4.00
CA ILE A 22 -4.35 1.99 -3.45
C ILE A 22 -4.08 3.25 -2.61
N LEU A 23 -4.37 4.43 -3.14
CA LEU A 23 -4.19 5.71 -2.46
C LEU A 23 -5.00 5.77 -1.16
N TYR A 24 -6.28 5.40 -1.18
CA TYR A 24 -7.12 5.36 0.01
C TYR A 24 -6.55 4.43 1.09
N ARG A 25 -6.10 3.23 0.70
CA ARG A 25 -5.49 2.27 1.64
C ARG A 25 -4.19 2.83 2.24
N LYS A 26 -3.35 3.45 1.42
CA LYS A 26 -2.10 4.09 1.85
C LYS A 26 -2.37 5.25 2.82
N ALA A 27 -3.26 6.17 2.43
CA ALA A 27 -3.64 7.32 3.23
C ALA A 27 -4.22 6.90 4.58
N LEU A 28 -5.14 5.93 4.61
CA LEU A 28 -5.74 5.44 5.87
C LEU A 28 -4.70 4.80 6.79
N LYS A 29 -3.74 4.06 6.23
CA LYS A 29 -2.63 3.49 7.02
C LYS A 29 -1.76 4.59 7.60
N ASP A 30 -1.44 5.62 6.84
CA ASP A 30 -0.63 6.75 7.32
C ASP A 30 -1.37 7.62 8.33
N THR A 31 -2.68 7.83 8.18
CA THR A 31 -3.50 8.45 9.22
C THR A 31 -3.38 7.70 10.54
N LEU A 32 -3.38 6.36 10.51
CA LEU A 32 -3.15 5.57 11.71
C LEU A 32 -1.71 5.70 12.24
N ASN A 33 -0.71 5.71 11.36
CA ASN A 33 0.69 5.87 11.76
C ASN A 33 0.91 7.18 12.54
N TRP A 34 0.27 8.27 12.10
CA TRP A 34 0.31 9.56 12.79
C TRP A 34 -0.52 9.59 14.07
N ALA A 35 -1.76 9.10 14.04
CA ALA A 35 -2.68 9.23 15.17
C ALA A 35 -2.25 8.39 16.39
N VAL A 36 -1.66 7.21 16.15
CA VAL A 36 -1.26 6.19 17.15
C VAL A 36 -2.45 5.63 17.96
N HIS A 37 -3.23 6.49 18.60
CA HIS A 37 -4.41 6.16 19.39
C HIS A 37 -5.69 6.06 18.54
N ARG A 38 -6.52 5.06 18.86
CA ARG A 38 -7.72 4.72 18.07
C ARG A 38 -8.80 5.80 18.07
N HIS A 39 -9.00 6.48 19.19
CA HIS A 39 -10.06 7.48 19.31
C HIS A 39 -9.80 8.72 18.43
N LEU A 40 -8.55 9.13 18.27
CA LEU A 40 -8.15 10.17 17.31
C LEU A 40 -8.26 9.64 15.87
N PHE A 41 -7.72 8.44 15.63
CA PHE A 41 -7.73 7.81 14.31
C PHE A 41 -9.14 7.70 13.72
N TYR A 42 -10.16 7.35 14.50
CA TYR A 42 -11.52 7.16 13.95
C TYR A 42 -12.11 8.45 13.38
N GLN A 43 -11.90 9.59 14.05
CA GLN A 43 -12.38 10.89 13.56
C GLN A 43 -11.66 11.28 12.28
N ASP A 44 -10.33 11.15 12.25
CA ASP A 44 -9.52 11.47 11.06
C ASP A 44 -9.80 10.52 9.89
N ALA A 45 -10.03 9.24 10.18
CA ALA A 45 -10.37 8.23 9.18
C ALA A 45 -11.74 8.49 8.55
N ASP A 46 -12.73 8.93 9.34
CA ASP A 46 -14.04 9.31 8.81
C ASP A 46 -13.94 10.57 7.95
N ALA A 47 -13.22 11.60 8.42
CA ALA A 47 -12.96 12.80 7.63
C ALA A 47 -12.23 12.48 6.31
N LEU A 48 -11.25 11.58 6.35
CA LEU A 48 -10.58 11.08 5.14
C LEU A 48 -11.59 10.39 4.21
N ARG A 49 -12.46 9.51 4.73
CA ARG A 49 -13.46 8.83 3.91
C ARG A 49 -14.44 9.80 3.26
N GLN A 50 -14.93 10.78 4.00
CA GLN A 50 -15.84 11.81 3.49
C GLN A 50 -15.21 12.55 2.29
N ARG A 51 -13.94 12.93 2.37
CA ARG A 51 -13.22 13.58 1.25
C ARG A 51 -13.19 12.74 -0.02
N PHE A 52 -13.06 11.42 0.09
CA PHE A 52 -13.13 10.50 -1.05
C PHE A 52 -14.57 10.35 -1.57
N GLU A 53 -15.56 10.27 -0.67
CA GLU A 53 -16.98 10.15 -1.06
C GLU A 53 -17.48 11.41 -1.79
N THR A 54 -17.04 12.61 -1.39
CA THR A 54 -17.42 13.88 -2.06
C THR A 54 -17.17 13.85 -3.58
N ASN A 55 -16.11 13.15 -4.03
CA ASN A 55 -15.70 13.13 -5.43
C ASN A 55 -16.02 11.79 -6.14
N LYS A 56 -16.79 10.90 -5.49
CA LYS A 56 -17.04 9.54 -5.99
C LYS A 56 -17.82 9.48 -7.30
N HIS A 57 -18.67 10.48 -7.54
CA HIS A 57 -19.58 10.54 -8.68
C HIS A 57 -19.05 11.38 -9.86
N VAL A 58 -17.77 11.77 -9.82
CA VAL A 58 -17.15 12.47 -10.96
C VAL A 58 -17.00 11.50 -12.14
N GLU A 59 -17.45 11.91 -13.31
CA GLU A 59 -17.45 11.08 -14.52
C GLU A 59 -16.38 11.48 -15.53
N ASP A 60 -16.01 12.75 -15.57
CA ASP A 60 -14.98 13.26 -16.47
C ASP A 60 -13.59 12.67 -16.15
N LEU A 61 -12.99 12.00 -17.14
CA LEU A 61 -11.76 11.24 -16.97
C LEU A 61 -10.56 12.14 -16.64
N ASP A 62 -10.47 13.30 -17.28
CA ASP A 62 -9.34 14.22 -17.09
C ASP A 62 -9.43 14.90 -15.72
N THR A 63 -10.63 15.26 -15.28
CA THR A 63 -10.88 15.72 -13.91
C THR A 63 -10.50 14.67 -12.88
N ILE A 64 -10.86 13.40 -13.09
CA ILE A 64 -10.48 12.31 -12.18
C ILE A 64 -8.96 12.18 -12.08
N ASP A 65 -8.24 12.23 -13.20
CA ASP A 65 -6.78 12.12 -13.18
C ASP A 65 -6.13 13.30 -12.44
N ARG A 66 -6.64 14.52 -12.62
CA ARG A 66 -6.21 15.68 -11.84
C ARG A 66 -6.48 15.51 -10.34
N LEU A 67 -7.66 15.01 -9.96
CA LEU A 67 -8.01 14.78 -8.56
C LEU A 67 -7.09 13.73 -7.93
N ILE A 68 -6.80 12.63 -8.65
CA ILE A 68 -5.86 11.61 -8.22
C ILE A 68 -4.47 12.21 -8.04
N ALA A 69 -3.96 12.97 -9.01
CA ALA A 69 -2.63 13.58 -8.94
C ALA A 69 -2.50 14.55 -7.75
N ASN A 70 -3.52 15.40 -7.53
CA ASN A 70 -3.55 16.32 -6.39
C ASN A 70 -3.59 15.58 -5.05
N ALA A 71 -4.36 14.49 -4.98
CA ALA A 71 -4.46 13.67 -3.78
C ALA A 71 -3.16 12.89 -3.50
N GLU A 72 -2.49 12.36 -4.54
CA GLU A 72 -1.17 11.73 -4.43
C GLU A 72 -0.11 12.72 -3.95
N ALA A 73 -0.06 13.94 -4.52
CA ALA A 73 0.86 14.98 -4.06
C ALA A 73 0.61 15.40 -2.60
N THR A 74 -0.67 15.46 -2.20
CA THR A 74 -1.04 15.74 -0.80
C THR A 74 -0.59 14.59 0.11
N TYR A 75 -0.82 13.35 -0.29
CA TYR A 75 -0.37 12.18 0.46
C TYR A 75 1.16 12.16 0.62
N ASP A 76 1.90 12.39 -0.46
CA ASP A 76 3.36 12.37 -0.42
C ASP A 76 3.93 13.47 0.48
N LYS A 77 3.30 14.65 0.53
CA LYS A 77 3.67 15.74 1.44
C LYS A 77 3.52 15.36 2.91
N TRP A 78 2.47 14.59 3.25
CA TRP A 78 2.11 14.26 4.64
C TRP A 78 2.48 12.83 5.03
N ARG A 79 3.29 12.16 4.21
CA ARG A 79 3.68 10.78 4.43
C ARG A 79 4.46 10.65 5.73
N HIS A 80 4.13 9.63 6.52
CA HIS A 80 4.86 9.37 7.77
C HIS A 80 6.33 8.97 7.44
N PRO A 81 7.34 9.55 8.11
CA PRO A 81 8.75 9.26 7.80
C PRO A 81 9.15 7.81 8.14
N ASP A 82 8.57 7.23 9.20
CA ASP A 82 8.82 5.86 9.65
C ASP A 82 7.51 5.09 9.89
N PRO A 83 6.82 4.63 8.82
CA PRO A 83 5.49 4.03 8.94
C PRO A 83 5.54 2.65 9.61
N TYR A 84 4.49 2.26 10.32
CA TYR A 84 4.44 0.92 10.92
C TYR A 84 4.49 -0.19 9.85
N VAL A 85 5.45 -1.10 10.00
CA VAL A 85 5.60 -2.32 9.20
C VAL A 85 5.43 -3.53 10.11
N VAL A 86 4.57 -4.47 9.71
CA VAL A 86 4.38 -5.71 10.47
C VAL A 86 5.72 -6.47 10.54
N PRO A 87 6.09 -7.08 11.68
CA PRO A 87 7.46 -7.54 11.89
C PRO A 87 8.02 -8.48 10.82
N TRP A 88 7.21 -9.35 10.24
CA TRP A 88 7.66 -10.35 9.25
C TRP A 88 7.57 -9.90 7.79
N ALA A 89 6.97 -8.74 7.49
CA ALA A 89 6.89 -8.22 6.13
C ALA A 89 8.21 -7.57 5.72
N PRO A 90 8.47 -7.37 4.41
CA PRO A 90 9.62 -6.60 3.94
C PRO A 90 9.71 -5.24 4.65
N GLY A 91 10.88 -4.93 5.21
CA GLY A 91 11.12 -3.72 6.02
C GLY A 91 10.74 -3.84 7.50
N GLY A 92 10.18 -4.97 7.94
CA GLY A 92 9.87 -5.25 9.34
C GLY A 92 11.05 -5.82 10.12
N SER A 93 11.01 -5.70 11.44
CA SER A 93 12.11 -6.08 12.34
C SER A 93 12.46 -7.58 12.40
N LYS A 94 11.59 -8.45 11.89
CA LYS A 94 11.77 -9.92 11.83
C LYS A 94 11.81 -10.43 10.39
N PHE A 95 11.86 -9.56 9.40
CA PHE A 95 12.00 -9.96 8.01
C PHE A 95 13.32 -10.72 7.81
N HIS A 96 13.27 -11.90 7.18
CA HIS A 96 14.45 -12.77 7.00
C HIS A 96 15.20 -13.11 8.30
N ARG A 97 14.52 -13.10 9.45
CA ARG A 97 15.16 -13.51 10.71
C ARG A 97 15.60 -14.97 10.68
N ASN A 98 14.73 -15.84 10.17
CA ASN A 98 14.95 -17.29 10.05
C ASN A 98 14.51 -17.77 8.65
N PRO A 99 15.30 -17.52 7.58
CA PRO A 99 14.97 -18.03 6.26
C PRO A 99 15.12 -19.56 6.24
N THR A 100 14.31 -20.24 5.44
CA THR A 100 14.52 -21.67 5.15
C THR A 100 15.88 -21.84 4.49
N PRO A 101 16.73 -22.78 4.94
CA PRO A 101 18.00 -23.06 4.30
C PRO A 101 17.80 -23.38 2.80
N PRO A 102 18.74 -22.96 1.93
CA PRO A 102 18.78 -23.42 0.55
C PRO A 102 18.79 -24.94 0.45
N ALA A 103 18.17 -25.48 -0.60
CA ALA A 103 18.24 -26.91 -0.89
C ALA A 103 19.69 -27.36 -1.09
N GLY A 104 20.04 -28.53 -0.56
CA GLY A 104 21.40 -29.09 -0.64
C GLY A 104 22.35 -28.68 0.49
N ILE A 105 21.89 -27.88 1.45
CA ILE A 105 22.63 -27.58 2.68
C ILE A 105 22.06 -28.43 3.81
N GLU A 106 22.90 -29.28 4.38
CA GLU A 106 22.60 -30.12 5.55
C GLU A 106 23.30 -29.55 6.79
N ILE A 107 22.59 -29.54 7.91
CA ILE A 107 23.22 -29.31 9.21
C ILE A 107 23.73 -30.68 9.69
N VAL A 108 25.03 -30.91 9.54
CA VAL A 108 25.70 -32.10 10.04
C VAL A 108 25.94 -31.92 11.54
N TYR A 109 25.32 -32.77 12.36
CA TYR A 109 25.50 -32.77 13.81
C TYR A 109 26.61 -33.73 14.25
N ASP A 110 27.75 -33.66 13.57
CA ASP A 110 28.91 -34.48 13.90
C ASP A 110 29.83 -33.71 14.84
N TYR A 111 29.51 -33.75 16.14
CA TYR A 111 30.18 -33.02 17.23
C TYR A 111 31.65 -33.48 17.45
N GLY A 112 32.51 -33.33 16.44
CA GLY A 112 33.92 -33.69 16.46
C GLY A 112 34.20 -35.20 16.38
N ARG A 113 33.29 -36.01 15.81
CA ARG A 113 33.54 -37.45 15.54
C ARG A 113 33.84 -37.72 14.08
N GLU A 114 34.47 -36.76 13.41
CA GLU A 114 34.87 -36.91 12.02
C GLU A 114 35.94 -38.03 11.96
N ASP A 115 35.73 -39.05 11.13
CA ASP A 115 36.61 -40.21 11.04
C ASP A 115 38.03 -39.75 10.62
N ASN A 116 39.04 -40.04 11.45
CA ASN A 116 40.46 -39.80 11.16
C ASN A 116 41.00 -40.72 10.06
#